data_AF-A0A2E0S0Q7-F1
#
_entry.id   AF-A0A2E0S0Q7-F1
#
_cell.length_a   1.000
_cell.length_b   1.000
_cell.length_c   1.000
_cell.angle_alpha   90.00
_cell.angle_beta   90.00
_cell.angle_gamma   90.00
#
_symmetry.space_group_name_H-M   'P 1'
#
loop_
_entity.id
_entity.type
_entity.pdbx_description
1 polymer ?
#
loop_
_entity_poly.entity_id
_entity_poly.type
_entity_poly.pdbx_seq_one_letter_code
_entity_poly.pdbx_strand_id
1 'polypeptide(L)'
;IAPWQTEGVDPNNNLELMAIREAEAQQFERAFWLAVNEVTGENLLRFKHTKARDEYINFNSLLDSTAGYYQHDLGRAIQWLAVLDDKKLKTLKTELLEEGQLSYKSGFELFEYFLTLKTEDTATYVRELLSAFDDYSAEIVTLQKNRLVDLEGPGYQEYLALENVGLLMP
;
A
#
# COMPACT_ATOMS: atom_id res chain seq x y z
N ILE A 1 6.48 -8.04 23.35
CA ILE A 1 7.81 -8.50 22.89
C ILE A 1 7.61 -8.83 21.42
N ALA A 2 7.99 -7.90 20.53
CA ALA A 2 8.00 -8.20 19.10
C ALA A 2 8.91 -9.42 18.89
N PRO A 3 8.54 -10.38 18.04
CA PRO A 3 9.42 -11.51 17.77
C PRO A 3 10.74 -10.93 17.28
N TRP A 4 11.80 -11.26 18.01
CA TRP A 4 13.17 -10.96 17.62
C TRP A 4 13.35 -11.40 16.17
N GLN A 5 13.82 -10.47 15.33
CA GLN A 5 14.20 -10.67 13.95
C GLN A 5 15.15 -11.87 13.85
N THR A 6 14.62 -13.06 13.51
CA THR A 6 15.43 -14.28 13.32
C THR A 6 16.12 -14.32 11.96
N GLU A 7 16.03 -13.27 11.14
CA GLU A 7 16.61 -13.25 9.80
C GLU A 7 17.96 -12.52 9.70
N GLY A 8 18.51 -12.04 10.82
CA GLY A 8 19.73 -11.23 10.84
C GLY A 8 21.06 -11.94 10.51
N VAL A 9 21.06 -13.13 9.90
CA VAL A 9 22.29 -13.86 9.55
C VAL A 9 22.25 -14.50 8.15
N ASP A 10 21.15 -14.41 7.40
CA ASP A 10 21.13 -14.88 6.02
C ASP A 10 21.40 -13.70 5.06
N PRO A 11 22.52 -13.69 4.31
CA PRO A 11 22.77 -12.67 3.29
C PRO A 11 21.70 -12.64 2.18
N ASN A 12 20.79 -13.62 2.12
CA ASN A 12 19.64 -13.64 1.23
C ASN A 12 18.41 -12.87 1.76
N ASN A 13 18.38 -12.40 3.01
CA ASN A 13 17.28 -11.60 3.58
C ASN A 13 17.72 -10.13 3.77
N ASN A 14 17.93 -9.42 2.66
CA ASN A 14 18.17 -7.97 2.71
C ASN A 14 16.85 -7.20 2.95
N LEU A 15 16.98 -5.95 3.40
CA LEU A 15 15.83 -5.10 3.73
C LEU A 15 14.86 -4.94 2.56
N GLU A 16 15.38 -4.88 1.34
CA GLU A 16 14.59 -4.72 0.12
C GLU A 16 13.72 -5.95 -0.16
N LEU A 17 14.26 -7.16 -0.02
CA LEU A 17 13.48 -8.39 -0.13
C LEU A 17 12.41 -8.47 0.97
N MET A 18 12.75 -8.09 2.20
CA MET A 18 11.77 -8.05 3.29
C MET A 18 10.65 -7.06 2.97
N ALA A 19 10.98 -5.88 2.45
CA ALA A 19 9.98 -4.89 2.07
C ALA A 19 9.08 -5.35 0.89
N ILE A 20 9.62 -6.11 -0.07
CA ILE A 20 8.81 -6.75 -1.12
C ILE A 20 7.85 -7.77 -0.52
N ARG A 21 8.29 -8.62 0.42
CA ARG A 21 7.41 -9.57 1.11
C ARG A 21 6.33 -8.89 1.95
N GLU A 22 6.66 -7.75 2.57
CA GLU A 22 5.67 -6.91 3.25
C GLU A 22 4.67 -6.31 2.26
N ALA A 23 5.14 -5.85 1.10
CA ALA A 23 4.28 -5.37 0.02
C ALA A 23 3.33 -6.46 -0.48
N GLU A 24 3.83 -7.68 -0.66
CA GLU A 24 3.02 -8.87 -1.01
C GLU A 24 1.92 -9.11 0.03
N ALA A 25 2.28 -9.20 1.31
CA ALA A 25 1.34 -9.52 2.39
C ALA A 25 0.26 -8.45 2.55
N GLN A 26 0.66 -7.17 2.55
CA GLN A 26 -0.24 -6.03 2.65
C GLN A 26 -1.21 -5.98 1.45
N GLN A 27 -0.68 -6.16 0.23
CA GLN A 27 -1.50 -6.09 -0.97
C GLN A 27 -2.50 -7.25 -1.05
N PHE A 28 -2.09 -8.45 -0.64
CA PHE A 28 -2.99 -9.60 -0.52
C PHE A 28 -4.12 -9.30 0.47
N GLU A 29 -3.80 -8.77 1.66
CA GLU A 29 -4.79 -8.42 2.68
C GLU A 29 -5.81 -7.39 2.14
N ARG A 30 -5.34 -6.34 1.46
CA ARG A 30 -6.22 -5.36 0.85
C ARG A 30 -7.13 -5.94 -0.21
N ALA A 31 -6.54 -6.67 -1.16
CA ALA A 31 -7.30 -7.29 -2.24
C ALA A 31 -8.35 -8.26 -1.67
N PHE A 32 -8.01 -9.01 -0.63
CA PHE A 32 -8.96 -9.87 0.08
C PHE A 32 -10.14 -9.09 0.66
N TRP A 33 -9.90 -8.00 1.40
CA TRP A 33 -10.99 -7.20 1.98
C TRP A 33 -11.86 -6.51 0.92
N LEU A 34 -11.27 -6.06 -0.19
CA LEU A 34 -12.06 -5.55 -1.31
C LEU A 34 -12.90 -6.63 -1.98
N ALA A 35 -12.42 -7.87 -2.08
CA ALA A 35 -13.21 -8.99 -2.58
C ALA A 35 -14.38 -9.32 -1.64
N VAL A 36 -14.18 -9.23 -0.33
CA VAL A 36 -15.26 -9.36 0.67
C VAL A 36 -16.29 -8.25 0.48
N ASN A 37 -15.86 -7.00 0.27
CA ASN A 37 -16.77 -5.88 -0.01
C ASN A 37 -17.65 -6.15 -1.24
N GLU A 38 -17.05 -6.64 -2.33
CA GLU A 38 -17.77 -6.96 -3.57
C GLU A 38 -18.83 -8.05 -3.35
N VAL A 39 -18.50 -9.11 -2.61
CA VAL A 39 -19.41 -10.25 -2.39
C VAL A 39 -20.54 -9.91 -1.41
N THR A 40 -20.26 -9.11 -0.39
CA THR A 40 -21.22 -8.78 0.68
C THR A 40 -22.06 -7.55 0.34
N GLY A 41 -21.56 -6.67 -0.52
CA GLY A 41 -22.12 -5.33 -0.75
C GLY A 41 -21.84 -4.34 0.37
N GLU A 42 -21.08 -4.73 1.40
CA GLU A 42 -20.64 -3.84 2.48
C GLU A 42 -19.33 -3.15 2.10
N ASN A 43 -19.15 -1.89 2.48
CA ASN A 43 -17.87 -1.19 2.28
C ASN A 43 -17.11 -1.11 3.60
N LEU A 44 -16.33 -2.16 3.90
CA LEU A 44 -15.56 -2.32 5.12
C LEU A 44 -14.35 -1.36 5.21
N LEU A 45 -13.94 -0.80 4.07
CA LEU A 45 -12.75 0.05 3.93
C LEU A 45 -13.10 1.55 3.81
N ARG A 46 -14.33 1.93 4.16
CA ARG A 46 -14.80 3.31 4.11
C ARG A 46 -14.61 4.01 5.46
N PHE A 47 -13.93 5.15 5.44
CA PHE A 47 -13.65 5.95 6.63
C PHE A 47 -14.08 7.40 6.43
N LYS A 48 -14.58 8.01 7.50
CA LYS A 48 -15.06 9.39 7.50
C LYS A 48 -13.91 10.37 7.47
N HIS A 49 -14.09 11.46 6.73
CA HIS A 49 -13.19 12.60 6.78
C HIS A 49 -13.20 13.25 8.17
N THR A 50 -12.03 13.24 8.81
CA THR A 50 -11.77 13.95 10.07
C THR A 50 -10.37 14.55 10.03
N LYS A 51 -10.15 15.62 10.79
CA LYS A 51 -8.81 16.21 10.94
C LYS A 51 -7.78 15.16 11.41
N ALA A 52 -8.17 14.28 12.34
CA ALA A 52 -7.29 13.23 12.85
C ALA A 52 -6.89 12.23 11.73
N ARG A 53 -7.78 11.92 10.80
CA ARG A 53 -7.46 11.05 9.65
C ARG A 53 -6.62 11.73 8.60
N ASP A 54 -6.83 13.01 8.35
CA ASP A 54 -5.91 13.78 7.50
C ASP A 54 -4.49 13.77 8.08
N GLU A 55 -4.37 14.00 9.39
CA GLU A 55 -3.08 13.92 10.10
C GLU A 55 -2.49 12.51 10.06
N TYR A 56 -3.30 11.47 10.24
CA TYR A 56 -2.89 10.06 10.13
C TYR A 56 -2.34 9.74 8.74
N ILE A 57 -3.05 10.11 7.67
CA ILE A 57 -2.60 9.88 6.29
C ILE A 57 -1.29 10.62 6.02
N ASN A 58 -1.22 11.91 6.36
CA ASN A 58 0.01 12.68 6.18
C ASN A 58 1.19 12.05 6.92
N PHE A 59 1.00 11.63 8.17
CA PHE A 59 2.07 11.05 8.97
C PHE A 59 2.56 9.71 8.42
N ASN A 60 1.64 8.83 8.03
CA ASN A 60 1.98 7.47 7.59
C ASN A 60 2.35 7.37 6.10
N SER A 61 2.15 8.42 5.31
CA SER A 61 2.55 8.43 3.90
C SER A 61 3.91 9.09 3.65
N LEU A 62 4.51 9.67 4.69
CA LEU A 62 5.88 10.15 4.63
C LEU A 62 6.87 8.98 4.72
N LEU A 63 7.91 9.03 3.89
CA LEU A 63 9.12 8.23 4.06
C LEU A 63 10.25 9.16 4.50
N ASP A 64 10.71 8.99 5.74
CA ASP A 64 11.92 9.66 6.20
C ASP A 64 13.13 8.74 6.00
N SER A 65 13.92 9.02 4.96
CA SER A 65 15.15 8.29 4.65
C SER A 65 16.23 8.43 5.74
N THR A 66 16.10 9.42 6.65
CA THR A 66 17.05 9.70 7.73
C THR A 66 16.71 9.03 9.05
N ALA A 67 15.44 8.63 9.24
CA ALA A 67 14.97 7.95 10.46
C ALA A 67 15.23 6.42 10.45
N GLY A 68 15.65 5.87 9.30
CA GLY A 68 15.75 4.44 9.08
C GLY A 68 14.42 3.83 8.66
N TYR A 69 14.44 2.91 7.69
CA TYR A 69 13.23 2.31 7.16
C TYR A 69 12.76 1.15 8.06
N TYR A 70 11.50 1.19 8.50
CA TYR A 70 10.80 -0.02 8.87
C TYR A 70 10.31 -0.70 7.59
N GLN A 71 10.61 -1.98 7.44
CA GLN A 71 10.20 -2.81 6.28
C GLN A 71 8.72 -2.66 5.91
N HIS A 72 7.85 -2.47 6.90
CA HIS A 72 6.40 -2.29 6.72
C HIS A 72 6.04 -1.01 5.97
N ASP A 73 6.70 0.11 6.29
CA ASP A 73 6.45 1.40 5.64
C ASP A 73 7.04 1.43 4.25
N LEU A 74 8.20 0.79 4.07
CA LEU A 74 8.82 0.62 2.78
C LEU A 74 7.97 -0.27 1.85
N GLY A 75 7.41 -1.38 2.35
CA GLY A 75 6.52 -2.24 1.57
C GLY A 75 5.27 -1.50 1.09
N ARG A 76 4.71 -0.62 1.93
CA ARG A 76 3.58 0.25 1.54
C ARG A 76 3.98 1.22 0.43
N ALA A 77 5.13 1.88 0.56
CA ALA A 77 5.61 2.80 -0.47
C ALA A 77 5.88 2.09 -1.80
N ILE A 78 6.48 0.89 -1.75
CA ILE A 78 6.74 0.08 -2.94
C ILE A 78 5.45 -0.24 -3.69
N GLN A 79 4.35 -0.57 -3.01
CA GLN A 79 3.06 -0.79 -3.67
C GLN A 79 2.61 0.42 -4.49
N TRP A 80 2.63 1.61 -3.90
CA TRP A 80 2.28 2.84 -4.60
C TRP A 80 3.19 3.14 -5.78
N LEU A 81 4.50 3.07 -5.56
CA LEU A 81 5.49 3.41 -6.58
C LEU A 81 5.49 2.39 -7.73
N ALA A 82 5.27 1.11 -7.43
CA ALA A 82 5.12 0.09 -8.46
C ALA A 82 3.95 0.42 -9.38
N VAL A 83 2.78 0.76 -8.81
CA VAL A 83 1.60 1.12 -9.62
C VAL A 83 1.81 2.43 -10.37
N LEU A 84 2.42 3.43 -9.74
CA LEU A 84 2.56 4.77 -10.33
C LEU A 84 3.71 4.89 -11.32
N ASP A 85 4.81 4.17 -11.16
CA ASP A 85 6.03 4.35 -11.96
C ASP A 85 6.43 3.15 -12.82
N ASP A 86 6.11 1.91 -12.41
CA ASP A 86 6.49 0.74 -13.19
C ASP A 86 5.67 0.65 -14.48
N LYS A 87 6.37 0.80 -15.62
CA LYS A 87 5.77 0.75 -16.97
C LYS A 87 5.04 -0.56 -17.25
N LYS A 88 5.40 -1.66 -16.59
CA LYS A 88 4.70 -2.95 -16.74
C LYS A 88 3.30 -2.93 -16.12
N LEU A 89 3.08 -2.08 -15.12
CA LEU A 89 1.83 -1.95 -14.37
C LEU A 89 1.00 -0.76 -14.85
N LYS A 90 1.24 -0.27 -16.08
CA LYS A 90 0.52 0.88 -16.65
C LYS A 90 -1.01 0.74 -16.59
N THR A 91 -1.54 -0.47 -16.76
CA THR A 91 -2.99 -0.71 -16.67
C THR A 91 -3.52 -0.43 -15.26
N LEU A 92 -2.79 -0.88 -14.23
CA LEU A 92 -3.11 -0.59 -12.83
C LEU A 92 -2.97 0.90 -12.52
N LYS A 93 -1.98 1.58 -13.11
CA LYS A 93 -1.88 3.04 -13.01
C LYS A 93 -3.13 3.73 -13.54
N THR A 94 -3.60 3.34 -14.72
CA THR A 94 -4.79 3.93 -15.33
C THR A 94 -6.00 3.77 -14.41
N GLU A 95 -6.27 2.56 -13.93
CA GLU A 95 -7.37 2.30 -12.99
C GLU A 95 -7.23 3.11 -11.70
N LEU A 96 -6.05 3.12 -11.08
CA LEU A 96 -5.80 3.88 -9.86
C LEU A 96 -6.13 5.37 -10.03
N LEU A 97 -5.75 5.96 -11.17
CA LEU A 97 -5.99 7.38 -11.45
C LEU A 97 -7.44 7.68 -11.85
N GLU A 98 -8.15 6.74 -12.47
CA GLU A 98 -9.55 6.90 -12.86
C GLU A 98 -10.52 6.66 -11.70
N GLU A 99 -10.28 5.63 -10.90
CA GLU A 99 -11.17 5.16 -9.84
C GLU A 99 -10.73 5.59 -8.43
N GLY A 100 -9.52 6.15 -8.31
CA GLY A 100 -8.92 6.59 -7.04
C GLY A 100 -8.37 5.46 -6.16
N GLN A 101 -8.53 4.20 -6.58
CA GLN A 101 -7.99 3.02 -5.92
C GLN A 101 -7.95 1.81 -6.87
N LEU A 102 -7.14 0.81 -6.54
CA LEU A 102 -7.22 -0.49 -7.20
C LEU A 102 -8.45 -1.27 -6.72
N SER A 103 -9.12 -1.94 -7.65
CA SER A 103 -10.09 -3.00 -7.37
C SER A 103 -9.41 -4.24 -6.77
N TYR A 104 -10.20 -5.19 -6.25
CA TYR A 104 -9.64 -6.43 -5.71
C TYR A 104 -8.89 -7.26 -6.75
N LYS A 105 -9.33 -7.26 -8.02
CA LYS A 105 -8.70 -8.03 -9.10
C LYS A 105 -7.31 -7.49 -9.41
N SER A 106 -7.23 -6.19 -9.62
CA SER A 106 -5.99 -5.48 -9.86
C SER A 106 -5.10 -5.47 -8.62
N GLY A 107 -5.71 -5.53 -7.44
CA GLY A 107 -5.01 -5.75 -6.19
C GLY A 107 -4.27 -7.09 -6.17
N PHE A 108 -4.95 -8.18 -6.54
CA PHE A 108 -4.31 -9.49 -6.70
C PHE A 108 -3.31 -9.52 -7.86
N GLU A 109 -3.54 -8.80 -8.96
CA GLU A 109 -2.56 -8.68 -10.05
C GLU A 109 -1.26 -8.04 -9.56
N LEU A 110 -1.33 -6.98 -8.74
CA LEU A 110 -0.15 -6.37 -8.13
C LEU A 110 0.58 -7.34 -7.18
N PHE A 111 -0.17 -8.08 -6.37
CA PHE A 111 0.39 -9.13 -5.50
C PHE A 111 1.12 -10.20 -6.31
N GLU A 112 0.48 -10.74 -7.35
CA GLU A 112 1.08 -11.74 -8.24
C GLU A 112 2.30 -11.19 -8.96
N TYR A 113 2.29 -9.91 -9.35
CA TYR A 113 3.45 -9.26 -9.94
C TYR A 113 4.66 -9.28 -9.00
N PHE A 114 4.49 -8.95 -7.71
CA PHE A 114 5.58 -8.99 -6.75
C PHE A 114 6.17 -10.40 -6.59
N LEU A 115 5.33 -11.45 -6.61
CA LEU A 115 5.79 -12.85 -6.59
C LEU A 115 6.66 -13.24 -7.79
N THR A 116 6.61 -12.49 -8.89
CA THR A 116 7.47 -12.74 -10.06
C THR A 116 8.86 -12.12 -9.94
N LEU A 117 9.07 -11.22 -8.97
CA LEU A 117 10.36 -10.58 -8.76
C LEU A 117 11.38 -11.60 -8.26
N LYS A 118 12.52 -11.67 -8.95
CA LYS A 118 13.62 -12.52 -8.52
C LYS A 118 14.33 -11.90 -7.33
N THR A 119 14.68 -12.72 -6.35
CA THR A 119 15.38 -12.29 -5.14
C THR A 119 16.61 -11.46 -5.45
N GLU A 120 17.42 -11.86 -6.44
CA GLU A 120 18.63 -11.15 -6.84
C GLU A 120 18.40 -9.75 -7.43
N ASP A 121 17.20 -9.49 -7.97
CA ASP A 121 16.85 -8.23 -8.62
C ASP A 121 16.16 -7.24 -7.67
N THR A 122 15.64 -7.72 -6.53
CA THR A 122 14.83 -6.93 -5.57
C THR A 122 15.52 -5.64 -5.11
N ALA A 123 16.81 -5.70 -4.79
CA ALA A 123 17.55 -4.54 -4.32
C ALA A 123 17.66 -3.43 -5.38
N THR A 124 17.83 -3.80 -6.64
CA THR A 124 17.86 -2.83 -7.75
C THR A 124 16.47 -2.29 -8.01
N TYR A 125 15.47 -3.17 -8.05
CA TYR A 125 14.07 -2.81 -8.27
C TYR A 125 13.56 -1.80 -7.23
N VAL A 126 13.76 -2.07 -5.93
CA VAL A 126 13.33 -1.16 -4.85
C VAL A 126 14.05 0.18 -4.95
N ARG A 127 15.34 0.18 -5.25
CA ARG A 127 16.12 1.44 -5.41
C ARG A 127 15.60 2.29 -6.57
N GLU A 128 15.30 1.67 -7.70
CA GLU A 128 14.75 2.37 -8.87
C GLU A 128 13.38 2.96 -8.55
N LEU A 129 12.48 2.21 -7.92
CA LEU A 129 11.18 2.73 -7.49
C LEU A 129 11.31 3.92 -6.54
N LEU A 130 12.14 3.79 -5.50
CA LEU A 130 12.33 4.85 -4.51
C LEU A 130 12.89 6.15 -5.11
N SER A 131 13.59 6.07 -6.24
CA SER A 131 14.07 7.28 -6.94
C SER A 131 12.93 8.16 -7.47
N ALA A 132 11.73 7.59 -7.67
CA ALA A 132 10.53 8.30 -8.09
C ALA A 132 9.64 8.74 -6.91
N PHE A 133 10.04 8.50 -5.65
CA PHE A 133 9.16 8.77 -4.51
C PHE A 133 8.77 10.25 -4.38
N ASP A 134 9.74 11.16 -4.54
CA ASP A 134 9.49 12.59 -4.43
C ASP A 134 8.52 13.09 -5.52
N ASP A 135 8.53 12.46 -6.70
CA ASP A 135 7.64 12.81 -7.82
C ASP A 135 6.17 12.44 -7.53
N TYR A 136 5.93 11.38 -6.74
CA TYR A 136 4.59 10.83 -6.51
C TYR A 136 4.05 11.04 -5.08
N SER A 137 4.89 11.44 -4.12
CA SER A 137 4.50 11.55 -2.70
C SER A 137 3.22 12.38 -2.47
N ALA A 138 3.08 13.52 -3.14
CA ALA A 138 1.89 14.36 -3.04
C ALA A 138 0.65 13.75 -3.70
N GLU A 139 0.84 13.03 -4.82
CA GLU A 139 -0.24 12.34 -5.52
C GLU A 139 -0.77 11.17 -4.68
N ILE A 140 0.12 10.39 -4.05
CA ILE A 140 -0.23 9.32 -3.11
C ILE A 140 -1.11 9.86 -1.99
N VAL A 141 -0.67 10.92 -1.30
CA VAL A 141 -1.45 11.54 -0.21
C VAL A 141 -2.82 12.04 -0.69
N THR A 142 -2.87 12.60 -1.89
CA THR A 142 -4.12 13.10 -2.48
C THR A 142 -5.09 11.96 -2.75
N LEU A 143 -4.64 10.87 -3.39
CA LEU A 143 -5.45 9.69 -3.67
C LEU A 143 -5.98 9.05 -2.38
N GLN A 144 -5.13 8.93 -1.35
CA GLN A 144 -5.54 8.39 -0.05
C GLN A 144 -6.63 9.24 0.63
N LYS A 145 -6.49 10.57 0.61
CA LYS A 145 -7.50 11.47 1.21
C LYS A 145 -8.81 11.49 0.43
N ASN A 146 -8.76 11.37 -0.89
CA ASN A 146 -9.96 11.32 -1.73
C ASN A 146 -10.86 10.10 -1.45
N ARG A 147 -10.35 9.07 -0.75
CA ARG A 147 -11.14 7.92 -0.30
C ARG A 147 -11.96 8.17 0.97
N LEU A 148 -11.70 9.27 1.68
CA LEU A 148 -12.48 9.64 2.86
C LEU A 148 -13.87 10.14 2.47
N VAL A 149 -14.87 9.84 3.30
CA VAL A 149 -16.27 10.23 3.05
C VAL A 149 -16.76 11.28 4.02
N ASP A 150 -17.55 12.23 3.54
CA ASP A 150 -18.11 13.29 4.39
C ASP A 150 -19.45 12.92 5.03
N LEU A 151 -20.18 11.97 4.44
CA LEU A 151 -21.56 11.65 4.80
C LEU A 151 -21.70 10.23 5.37
N GLU A 152 -22.34 10.15 6.54
CA GLU A 152 -22.70 8.90 7.21
C GLU A 152 -24.11 8.48 6.77
N GLY A 153 -24.21 7.49 5.88
CA GLY A 153 -25.50 6.90 5.50
C GLY A 153 -26.07 5.98 6.58
N PRO A 154 -27.35 5.54 6.47
CA PRO A 154 -27.88 4.48 7.32
C PRO A 154 -27.00 3.22 7.25
N GLY A 155 -26.66 2.63 8.39
CA GLY A 155 -25.74 1.48 8.46
C GLY A 155 -24.27 1.84 8.29
N TYR A 156 -23.90 3.12 8.41
CA TYR A 156 -22.50 3.53 8.44
C TYR A 156 -21.79 2.95 9.68
N GLN A 157 -20.73 2.21 9.43
CA GLN A 157 -19.85 1.64 10.44
C GLN A 157 -18.40 1.73 9.94
N GLU A 158 -17.50 2.13 10.83
CA GLU A 158 -16.06 2.11 10.56
C GLU A 158 -15.42 0.90 11.23
N TYR A 159 -14.55 0.22 10.50
CA TYR A 159 -13.77 -0.90 11.01
C TYR A 159 -12.35 -0.41 11.24
N LEU A 160 -12.10 0.18 12.42
CA LEU A 160 -10.81 0.81 12.74
C LEU A 160 -9.60 -0.11 12.57
N ALA A 161 -9.78 -1.43 12.76
CA ALA A 161 -8.72 -2.41 12.52
C ALA A 161 -8.26 -2.48 11.05
N LEU A 162 -9.09 -2.00 10.10
CA LEU A 162 -8.83 -1.98 8.66
C LEU A 162 -8.40 -0.59 8.16
N GLU A 163 -8.17 0.38 9.05
CA GLU A 163 -7.85 1.76 8.65
C GLU A 163 -6.57 1.85 7.81
N ASN A 164 -5.53 1.11 8.19
CA ASN A 164 -4.29 1.05 7.42
C ASN A 164 -4.53 0.48 6.01
N VAL A 165 -5.17 -0.68 5.93
CA VAL A 165 -5.47 -1.38 4.68
C VAL A 165 -6.36 -0.55 3.75
N GLY A 166 -7.38 0.10 4.31
CA GLY A 166 -8.32 0.91 3.54
C GLY A 166 -7.76 2.24 3.07
N LEU A 167 -6.92 2.89 3.88
CA LEU A 167 -6.47 4.26 3.61
C LEU A 167 -5.06 4.37 3.04
N LEU A 168 -4.16 3.45 3.33
CA LEU A 168 -2.73 3.67 3.10
C LEU A 168 -2.15 2.92 1.91
N MET A 169 -2.87 1.96 1.33
CA MET A 169 -2.45 1.12 0.19
C MET A 169 -3.16 1.53 -1.11
N PRO A 170 -2.61 1.29 -2.32
CA PRO A 170 -3.21 1.72 -3.60
C PRO A 170 -4.53 1.02 -3.91
#